data_AF-A0AAX6I262-F1
#
_entry.id   AF-A0AAX6I262-F1
#
_cell.length_a   1.000
_cell.length_b   1.000
_cell.length_c   1.000
_cell.angle_alpha   90.00
_cell.angle_beta   90.00
_cell.angle_gamma   90.00
#
_symmetry.space_group_name_H-M   'P 1'
#
loop_
_entity.id
_entity.type
_entity.pdbx_description
1 polymer ?
#
loop_
_entity_poly.entity_id
_entity_poly.type
_entity_poly.pdbx_seq_one_letter_code
_entity_poly.pdbx_strand_id
1 'polypeptide(L)'
;MESRLKEDILLEAARYGNKILVTDELPDGEMVDQWEQLMNDSVKTPLEVYEMLQVEGYLVDYERVPITDEKAPKEGDFDNLVCRISNVDLQTEIIFNCQMGRGRTTTGMVIATLVYLNRIGASGIPRTNSIGKVFGAGTDVTNSMQNSEEAIRRGEYAVIRSLIRVLEGGVEGKRQVDKAIDQCDSMQNLREAIATYRNSIRQPDEKKREASLSFFVEYLERYYFLICFAVYIHTERAALRAVQSDQISFCDWMRARPELYSILRRLLRRDPMGALGYSSVKPSLMKIAESVDGRPCEMSVVAAVRNGEVLGSRTVLKSDHSPGCQNLSLPERVDGAPNFREVHGFPVYGVANPTVDGIRAVIQRISSSKGGRPVLWHNMREEPVIYINGKPFVLRELERPYKNMLEYTGIDRERVEKMEARLKEDILREAERYNGAIMVIHETDDGQIHDAWEHISAEAIKTPLEVYKHLEDEGLPVSMLVSNN
;
A
#
# COMPACT_ATOMS: atom_id res chain seq x y z
N MET A 1 -30.86 15.84 -12.49
CA MET A 1 -30.27 17.19 -12.37
C MET A 1 -30.17 17.86 -13.73
N GLU A 2 -29.51 17.26 -14.71
CA GLU A 2 -29.39 17.82 -16.07
C GLU A 2 -30.74 18.09 -16.74
N SER A 3 -31.72 17.19 -16.62
CA SER A 3 -33.07 17.41 -17.15
C SER A 3 -33.75 18.64 -16.54
N ARG A 4 -33.52 18.89 -15.24
CA ARG A 4 -34.03 20.07 -14.55
C ARG A 4 -33.32 21.34 -15.00
N LEU A 5 -32.00 21.30 -15.16
CA LEU A 5 -31.24 22.43 -15.71
C LEU A 5 -31.74 22.79 -17.12
N LYS A 6 -32.00 21.80 -17.97
CA LYS A 6 -32.62 22.00 -19.28
C LYS A 6 -33.98 22.68 -19.16
N GLU A 7 -34.85 22.23 -18.25
CA GLU A 7 -36.16 22.85 -18.01
C GLU A 7 -36.03 24.30 -17.53
N ASP A 8 -35.13 24.56 -16.58
CA ASP A 8 -34.85 25.90 -16.06
C ASP A 8 -34.37 26.84 -17.18
N ILE A 9 -33.45 26.37 -18.05
CA ILE A 9 -32.97 27.11 -19.24
C ILE A 9 -34.12 27.45 -20.19
N LEU A 10 -35.00 26.48 -20.49
CA LEU A 10 -36.13 26.69 -21.40
C LEU A 10 -37.16 27.67 -20.81
N LEU A 11 -37.42 27.57 -19.50
CA LEU A 11 -38.31 28.49 -18.78
C LEU A 11 -37.75 29.91 -18.74
N GLU A 12 -36.45 30.06 -18.52
CA GLU A 12 -35.78 31.36 -18.57
C GLU A 12 -35.84 31.94 -19.98
N ALA A 13 -35.50 31.17 -21.00
CA ALA A 13 -35.49 31.64 -22.37
C ALA A 13 -36.87 32.08 -22.87
N ALA A 14 -37.94 31.38 -22.46
CA ALA A 14 -39.31 31.77 -22.77
C ALA A 14 -39.67 33.17 -22.25
N ARG A 15 -39.03 33.64 -21.15
CA ARG A 15 -39.22 35.00 -20.61
C ARG A 15 -38.50 36.07 -21.43
N TYR A 16 -37.45 35.70 -22.16
CA TYR A 16 -36.59 36.60 -22.91
C TYR A 16 -36.69 36.40 -24.44
N GLY A 17 -37.88 36.03 -24.93
CA GLY A 17 -38.14 35.91 -26.37
C GLY A 17 -37.39 34.76 -27.04
N ASN A 18 -37.32 33.61 -26.36
CA ASN A 18 -36.56 32.42 -26.75
C ASN A 18 -35.05 32.68 -26.87
N LYS A 19 -34.50 33.47 -25.93
CA LYS A 19 -33.06 33.71 -25.83
C LYS A 19 -32.57 33.48 -24.41
N ILE A 20 -31.35 33.01 -24.27
CA ILE A 20 -30.68 32.87 -22.97
C ILE A 20 -29.38 33.67 -22.99
N LEU A 21 -29.04 34.31 -21.87
CA LEU A 21 -27.76 34.97 -21.72
C LEU A 21 -26.73 33.93 -21.29
N VAL A 22 -25.67 33.77 -22.10
CA VAL A 22 -24.53 32.91 -21.78
C VAL A 22 -23.29 33.77 -21.63
N THR A 23 -22.35 33.29 -20.82
CA THR A 23 -21.05 33.94 -20.64
C THR A 23 -19.98 33.04 -21.24
N ASP A 24 -19.29 33.54 -22.25
CA ASP A 24 -18.21 32.84 -22.94
C ASP A 24 -16.85 33.33 -22.46
N GLU A 25 -15.89 32.41 -22.37
CA GLU A 25 -14.48 32.72 -22.11
C GLU A 25 -13.74 32.86 -23.44
N LEU A 26 -13.21 34.06 -23.71
CA LEU A 26 -12.40 34.35 -24.88
C LEU A 26 -10.98 33.73 -24.75
N PRO A 27 -10.22 33.58 -25.86
CA PRO A 27 -8.87 33.00 -25.81
C PRO A 27 -7.86 33.72 -24.91
N ASP A 28 -8.13 34.98 -24.56
CA ASP A 28 -7.32 35.78 -23.62
C ASP A 28 -7.78 35.64 -22.15
N GLY A 29 -8.83 34.85 -21.90
CA GLY A 29 -9.43 34.62 -20.58
C GLY A 29 -10.47 35.67 -20.18
N GLU A 30 -10.82 36.61 -21.06
CA GLU A 30 -11.91 37.55 -20.78
C GLU A 30 -13.29 36.88 -20.88
N MET A 31 -14.17 37.20 -19.94
CA MET A 31 -15.54 36.69 -19.90
C MET A 31 -16.49 37.68 -20.58
N VAL A 32 -17.23 37.22 -21.59
CA VAL A 32 -18.15 38.05 -22.39
C VAL A 32 -19.56 37.48 -22.37
N ASP A 33 -20.52 38.32 -21.99
CA ASP A 33 -21.94 37.97 -22.01
C ASP A 33 -22.54 38.16 -23.42
N GLN A 34 -23.24 37.15 -23.91
CA GLN A 34 -23.94 37.19 -25.19
C GLN A 34 -25.30 36.50 -25.13
N TRP A 35 -26.25 37.02 -25.91
CA TRP A 35 -27.58 36.43 -26.02
C TRP A 35 -27.59 35.34 -27.10
N GLU A 36 -27.82 34.11 -26.67
CA GLU A 36 -27.98 32.95 -27.54
C GLU A 36 -29.45 32.70 -27.85
N GLN A 37 -29.76 32.43 -29.12
CA GLN A 37 -31.13 32.17 -29.56
C GLN A 37 -31.44 30.67 -29.48
N LEU A 38 -32.54 30.33 -28.79
CA LEU A 38 -32.99 28.96 -28.62
C LEU A 38 -34.10 28.61 -29.61
N MET A 39 -33.98 27.42 -30.21
CA MET A 39 -35.04 26.75 -30.98
C MET A 39 -35.63 25.63 -30.12
N ASN A 40 -36.82 25.13 -30.49
CA ASN A 40 -37.51 24.09 -29.70
C ASN A 40 -36.68 22.82 -29.46
N ASP A 41 -35.64 22.57 -30.26
CA ASP A 41 -34.71 21.46 -30.14
C ASP A 41 -33.30 21.87 -29.71
N SER A 42 -32.97 23.16 -29.53
CA SER A 42 -31.57 23.60 -29.38
C SER A 42 -30.93 23.23 -28.04
N VAL A 43 -31.74 22.96 -27.00
CA VAL A 43 -31.23 22.60 -25.67
C VAL A 43 -31.35 21.10 -25.47
N LYS A 44 -30.21 20.43 -25.37
CA LYS A 44 -30.12 18.98 -25.18
C LYS A 44 -29.20 18.66 -24.00
N THR A 45 -29.60 17.71 -23.18
CA THR A 45 -28.71 17.11 -22.18
C THR A 45 -27.68 16.21 -22.87
N PRO A 46 -26.53 15.92 -22.24
CA PRO A 46 -25.55 14.99 -22.81
C PRO A 46 -26.18 13.64 -23.21
N LEU A 47 -27.05 13.07 -22.38
CA LEU A 47 -27.76 11.83 -22.71
C LEU A 47 -28.57 11.96 -24.02
N GLU A 48 -29.38 13.02 -24.14
CA GLU A 48 -30.17 13.26 -25.35
C GLU A 48 -29.27 13.43 -26.59
N VAL A 49 -28.11 14.09 -26.46
CA VAL A 49 -27.12 14.21 -27.55
C VAL A 49 -26.69 12.83 -28.05
N TYR A 50 -26.33 11.90 -27.17
CA TYR A 50 -25.93 10.56 -27.57
C TYR A 50 -27.09 9.69 -28.08
N GLU A 51 -28.29 9.84 -27.53
CA GLU A 51 -29.50 9.18 -28.06
C GLU A 51 -29.79 9.61 -29.51
N MET A 52 -29.57 10.89 -29.86
CA MET A 52 -29.73 11.33 -31.25
C MET A 52 -28.65 10.78 -32.17
N LEU A 53 -27.40 10.68 -31.71
CA LEU A 53 -26.34 10.03 -32.48
C LEU A 53 -26.67 8.56 -32.75
N GLN A 54 -27.32 7.86 -31.82
CA GLN A 54 -27.82 6.49 -32.05
C GLN A 54 -28.90 6.47 -33.13
N VAL A 55 -29.83 7.43 -33.13
CA VAL A 55 -30.87 7.58 -34.16
C VAL A 55 -30.27 7.88 -35.54
N GLU A 56 -29.19 8.65 -35.59
CA GLU A 56 -28.41 8.93 -36.82
C GLU A 56 -27.62 7.70 -37.33
N GLY A 57 -27.60 6.60 -36.57
CA GLY A 57 -26.97 5.34 -36.94
C GLY A 57 -25.53 5.16 -36.45
N TYR A 58 -25.02 6.05 -35.60
CA TYR A 58 -23.72 5.87 -34.95
C TYR A 58 -23.79 4.77 -33.89
N LEU A 59 -22.79 3.88 -33.88
CA LEU A 59 -22.67 2.80 -32.89
C LEU A 59 -22.04 3.32 -31.60
N VAL A 60 -22.82 4.11 -30.85
CA VAL A 60 -22.39 4.69 -29.57
C VAL A 60 -23.27 4.20 -28.42
N ASP A 61 -22.65 3.87 -27.29
CA ASP A 61 -23.33 3.63 -26.01
C ASP A 61 -22.77 4.65 -25.00
N TYR A 62 -23.67 5.38 -24.34
CA TYR A 62 -23.32 6.49 -23.46
C TYR A 62 -23.61 6.16 -22.00
N GLU A 63 -22.66 6.49 -21.13
CA GLU A 63 -22.83 6.42 -19.69
C GLU A 63 -22.15 7.62 -19.03
N ARG A 64 -22.75 8.10 -17.94
CA ARG A 64 -22.20 9.18 -17.14
C ARG A 64 -21.71 8.70 -15.79
N VAL A 65 -20.40 8.77 -15.55
CA VAL A 65 -19.76 8.48 -14.26
C VAL A 65 -19.31 9.80 -13.60
N PRO A 66 -20.01 10.28 -12.55
CA PRO A 66 -19.79 11.62 -12.00
C PRO A 66 -18.60 11.69 -11.03
N ILE A 67 -17.38 11.78 -11.58
CA ILE A 67 -16.15 11.94 -10.79
C ILE A 67 -15.89 13.44 -10.53
N THR A 68 -15.62 13.80 -9.27
CA THR A 68 -15.29 15.18 -8.88
C THR A 68 -13.94 15.60 -9.45
N ASP A 69 -13.85 16.82 -9.96
CA ASP A 69 -12.61 17.33 -10.55
C ASP A 69 -11.47 17.38 -9.53
N GLU A 70 -10.25 17.09 -9.98
CA GLU A 70 -9.03 17.08 -9.17
C GLU A 70 -8.99 16.10 -7.97
N LYS A 71 -10.05 15.31 -7.73
CA LYS A 71 -10.11 14.31 -6.66
C LYS A 71 -9.81 12.89 -7.16
N ALA A 72 -9.53 11.97 -6.23
CA ALA A 72 -9.52 10.55 -6.53
C ALA A 72 -10.96 10.05 -6.83
N PRO A 73 -11.16 9.14 -7.81
CA PRO A 73 -12.42 8.43 -7.94
C PRO A 73 -12.73 7.66 -6.66
N LYS A 74 -14.01 7.60 -6.29
CA LYS A 74 -14.47 6.76 -5.18
C LYS A 74 -14.48 5.30 -5.61
N GLU A 75 -14.48 4.39 -4.66
CA GLU A 75 -14.47 2.95 -4.94
C GLU A 75 -15.65 2.51 -5.83
N GLY A 76 -16.84 3.07 -5.61
CA GLY A 76 -18.00 2.81 -6.45
C GLY A 76 -17.85 3.31 -7.90
N ASP A 77 -17.02 4.32 -8.15
CA ASP A 77 -16.72 4.77 -9.52
C ASP A 77 -15.91 3.71 -10.27
N PHE A 78 -14.96 3.04 -9.58
CA PHE A 78 -14.24 1.89 -10.14
C PHE A 78 -15.19 0.73 -10.44
N ASP A 79 -16.12 0.43 -9.54
CA ASP A 79 -17.09 -0.66 -9.73
C ASP A 79 -17.99 -0.44 -10.95
N ASN A 80 -18.50 0.79 -11.12
CA ASN A 80 -19.29 1.16 -12.30
C ASN A 80 -18.50 0.97 -13.59
N LEU A 81 -17.25 1.47 -13.62
CA LEU A 81 -16.37 1.33 -14.79
C LEU A 81 -16.03 -0.13 -15.09
N VAL A 82 -15.67 -0.92 -14.08
CA VAL A 82 -15.37 -2.35 -14.26
C VAL A 82 -16.56 -3.09 -14.82
N CYS A 83 -17.75 -2.88 -14.23
CA CYS A 83 -18.97 -3.53 -14.68
C CYS A 83 -19.23 -3.26 -16.17
N ARG A 84 -19.12 -2.00 -16.60
CA ARG A 84 -19.44 -1.61 -17.98
C ARG A 84 -18.37 -2.04 -18.97
N ILE A 85 -17.09 -1.81 -18.65
CA ILE A 85 -15.95 -2.21 -19.51
C ILE A 85 -15.85 -3.73 -19.64
N SER A 86 -16.21 -4.50 -18.61
CA SER A 86 -16.13 -5.97 -18.68
C SER A 86 -17.26 -6.59 -19.48
N ASN A 87 -18.38 -5.89 -19.66
CA ASN A 87 -19.56 -6.37 -20.39
C ASN A 87 -19.53 -6.06 -21.90
N VAL A 88 -18.61 -5.22 -22.37
CA VAL A 88 -18.44 -4.92 -23.81
C VAL A 88 -17.46 -5.87 -24.48
N ASP A 89 -17.56 -6.02 -25.81
CA ASP A 89 -16.64 -6.85 -26.60
C ASP A 89 -15.21 -6.27 -26.57
N LEU A 90 -14.20 -7.12 -26.79
CA LEU A 90 -12.80 -6.66 -26.82
C LEU A 90 -12.49 -5.72 -28.00
N GLN A 91 -13.30 -5.75 -29.06
CA GLN A 91 -13.21 -4.83 -30.20
C GLN A 91 -13.99 -3.52 -29.97
N THR A 92 -14.67 -3.37 -28.84
CA THR A 92 -15.39 -2.12 -28.52
C THR A 92 -14.38 -1.03 -28.12
N GLU A 93 -14.39 0.07 -28.87
CA GLU A 93 -13.58 1.25 -28.58
C GLU A 93 -14.14 1.99 -27.36
N ILE A 94 -13.28 2.36 -26.41
CA ILE A 94 -13.67 3.02 -25.15
C ILE A 94 -13.14 4.44 -25.15
N ILE A 95 -14.05 5.41 -24.99
CA ILE A 95 -13.73 6.84 -25.01
C ILE A 95 -14.06 7.46 -23.65
N PHE A 96 -13.11 8.21 -23.10
CA PHE A 96 -13.30 9.01 -21.88
C PHE A 96 -13.20 10.50 -22.21
N ASN A 97 -14.19 11.29 -21.78
CA ASN A 97 -14.13 12.73 -21.88
C ASN A 97 -14.38 13.41 -20.54
N CYS A 98 -13.71 14.53 -20.32
CA CYS A 98 -13.98 15.47 -19.24
C CYS A 98 -13.84 16.89 -19.80
N GLN A 99 -13.84 17.91 -18.95
CA GLN A 99 -13.75 19.30 -19.39
C GLN A 99 -12.52 19.58 -20.26
N MET A 100 -11.33 19.10 -19.84
CA MET A 100 -10.06 19.40 -20.51
C MET A 100 -9.38 18.17 -21.12
N GLY A 101 -9.97 16.98 -21.00
CA GLY A 101 -9.30 15.73 -21.41
C GLY A 101 -8.03 15.40 -20.59
N ARG A 102 -7.89 15.97 -19.38
CA ARG A 102 -6.70 15.86 -18.53
C ARG A 102 -6.90 14.87 -17.38
N GLY A 103 -7.02 15.33 -16.12
CA GLY A 103 -6.99 14.46 -14.94
C GLY A 103 -8.03 13.33 -14.93
N ARG A 104 -9.33 13.66 -15.06
CA ARG A 104 -10.43 12.66 -15.05
C ARG A 104 -10.35 11.69 -16.23
N THR A 105 -10.12 12.21 -17.45
CA THR A 105 -9.98 11.42 -18.67
C THR A 105 -8.80 10.45 -18.58
N THR A 106 -7.60 10.93 -18.24
CA THR A 106 -6.42 10.09 -18.07
C THR A 106 -6.65 9.01 -17.01
N THR A 107 -7.35 9.33 -15.91
CA THR A 107 -7.66 8.34 -14.88
C THR A 107 -8.56 7.22 -15.41
N GLY A 108 -9.62 7.57 -16.16
CA GLY A 108 -10.47 6.59 -16.84
C GLY A 108 -9.70 5.72 -17.83
N MET A 109 -8.81 6.32 -18.63
CA MET A 109 -7.94 5.61 -19.56
C MET A 109 -7.01 4.61 -18.86
N VAL A 110 -6.41 4.99 -17.72
CA VAL A 110 -5.57 4.08 -16.92
C VAL A 110 -6.39 2.92 -16.37
N ILE A 111 -7.58 3.17 -15.81
CA ILE A 111 -8.49 2.13 -15.31
C ILE A 111 -8.87 1.15 -16.42
N ALA A 112 -9.31 1.66 -17.58
CA ALA A 112 -9.67 0.83 -18.72
C ALA A 112 -8.49 0.01 -19.24
N THR A 113 -7.29 0.60 -19.31
CA THR A 113 -6.06 -0.08 -19.73
C THR A 113 -5.74 -1.25 -18.79
N LEU A 114 -5.84 -1.04 -17.48
CA LEU A 114 -5.61 -2.10 -16.48
C LEU A 114 -6.63 -3.24 -16.63
N VAL A 115 -7.92 -2.91 -16.79
CA VAL A 115 -8.98 -3.90 -17.04
C VAL A 115 -8.71 -4.67 -18.34
N TYR A 116 -8.38 -3.97 -19.43
CA TYR A 116 -8.12 -4.57 -20.73
C TYR A 116 -6.92 -5.51 -20.72
N LEU A 117 -5.79 -5.08 -20.13
CA LEU A 117 -4.59 -5.91 -19.95
C LEU A 117 -4.90 -7.21 -19.21
N ASN A 118 -5.81 -7.16 -18.23
CA ASN A 118 -6.24 -8.34 -17.50
C ASN A 118 -7.12 -9.26 -18.36
N ARG A 119 -8.10 -8.69 -19.10
CA ARG A 119 -8.99 -9.45 -20.00
C ARG A 119 -8.22 -10.22 -21.07
N ILE A 120 -7.17 -9.64 -21.67
CA ILE A 120 -6.35 -10.30 -22.70
C ILE A 120 -5.24 -11.19 -22.11
N GLY A 121 -5.13 -11.30 -20.78
CA GLY A 121 -4.10 -12.09 -20.12
C GLY A 121 -2.67 -11.54 -20.23
N ALA A 122 -2.49 -10.33 -20.77
CA ALA A 122 -1.19 -9.66 -20.91
C ALA A 122 -0.73 -8.97 -19.63
N SER A 123 -1.49 -9.10 -18.55
CA SER A 123 -1.29 -8.37 -17.32
C SER A 123 -0.14 -8.87 -16.47
N GLY A 124 0.77 -9.72 -16.95
CA GLY A 124 2.14 -9.91 -16.42
C GLY A 124 2.32 -10.35 -14.95
N ILE A 125 1.28 -10.44 -14.11
CA ILE A 125 1.35 -11.00 -12.76
C ILE A 125 1.31 -12.51 -12.90
N PRO A 126 2.40 -13.22 -12.57
CA PRO A 126 2.35 -14.67 -12.48
C PRO A 126 1.30 -15.04 -11.43
N ARG A 127 0.33 -15.88 -11.80
CA ARG A 127 -0.51 -16.56 -10.81
C ARG A 127 0.34 -17.63 -10.16
N THR A 128 0.80 -17.41 -8.93
CA THR A 128 1.46 -18.47 -8.19
C THR A 128 1.19 -18.34 -6.69
N ASN A 129 0.77 -19.45 -6.07
CA ASN A 129 1.06 -19.78 -4.66
C ASN A 129 2.57 -20.09 -4.51
N SER A 130 3.45 -19.35 -5.19
CA SER A 130 4.86 -19.70 -5.37
C SER A 130 5.70 -18.47 -5.75
N ILE A 131 6.39 -17.94 -4.75
CA ILE A 131 7.71 -17.29 -4.74
C ILE A 131 8.13 -16.60 -6.06
N GLY A 132 7.96 -15.28 -6.09
CA GLY A 132 8.34 -14.41 -7.19
C GLY A 132 9.85 -14.40 -7.44
N LYS A 133 10.24 -14.79 -8.67
CA LYS A 133 11.51 -14.37 -9.28
C LYS A 133 11.28 -13.06 -10.03
N VAL A 134 11.84 -11.96 -9.51
CA VAL A 134 11.89 -10.66 -10.19
C VAL A 134 13.28 -10.49 -10.81
N PHE A 135 13.33 -10.25 -12.11
CA PHE A 135 14.55 -9.98 -12.87
C PHE A 135 15.24 -8.70 -12.38
N GLY A 136 16.56 -8.77 -12.20
CA GLY A 136 17.39 -7.69 -11.70
C GLY A 136 17.50 -6.53 -12.70
N ALA A 137 17.15 -5.33 -12.25
CA ALA A 137 17.59 -4.09 -12.89
C ALA A 137 18.97 -3.70 -12.33
N GLY A 138 19.86 -3.31 -13.24
CA GLY A 138 21.31 -3.21 -13.05
C GLY A 138 21.81 -2.27 -11.95
N THR A 139 23.03 -2.59 -11.53
CA THR A 139 23.91 -1.86 -10.63
C THR A 139 24.39 -0.55 -11.24
N ASP A 140 24.02 0.58 -10.64
CA ASP A 140 24.82 1.80 -10.62
C ASP A 140 24.46 2.59 -9.35
N VAL A 141 25.27 2.41 -8.31
CA VAL A 141 25.05 3.01 -6.98
C VAL A 141 25.88 4.29 -6.87
N THR A 142 25.25 5.44 -7.14
CA THR A 142 25.77 6.74 -6.69
C THR A 142 25.08 7.17 -5.40
N ASN A 143 25.91 7.52 -4.41
CA ASN A 143 25.62 7.72 -2.98
C ASN A 143 24.74 8.94 -2.61
N SER A 144 23.56 9.14 -3.23
CA SER A 144 22.66 10.26 -2.88
C SER A 144 21.17 9.98 -3.21
N MET A 145 20.57 8.94 -2.61
CA MET A 145 19.21 8.49 -2.99
C MET A 145 18.19 8.46 -1.85
N GLN A 146 18.38 9.28 -0.82
CA GLN A 146 17.41 9.36 0.29
C GLN A 146 16.22 10.28 -0.02
N ASN A 147 16.37 11.18 -1.00
CA ASN A 147 15.34 12.12 -1.43
C ASN A 147 15.62 12.63 -2.86
N SER A 148 16.12 11.75 -3.75
CA SER A 148 16.38 12.18 -5.12
C SER A 148 15.06 12.54 -5.79
N GLU A 149 15.05 13.61 -6.57
CA GLU A 149 13.93 13.97 -7.46
C GLU A 149 13.50 12.75 -8.30
N GLU A 150 14.42 11.82 -8.57
CA GLU A 150 14.15 10.57 -9.26
C GLU A 150 13.30 9.57 -8.46
N ALA A 151 13.55 9.38 -7.15
CA ALA A 151 12.70 8.52 -6.32
C ALA A 151 11.27 9.08 -6.21
N ILE A 152 11.14 10.41 -6.16
CA ILE A 152 9.86 11.12 -6.16
C ILE A 152 9.13 10.90 -7.48
N ARG A 153 9.81 11.06 -8.62
CA ARG A 153 9.25 10.76 -9.95
C ARG A 153 8.82 9.31 -10.10
N ARG A 154 9.53 8.37 -9.45
CA ARG A 154 9.14 6.95 -9.38
C ARG A 154 7.94 6.67 -8.46
N GLY A 155 7.39 7.68 -7.79
CA GLY A 155 6.24 7.54 -6.90
C GLY A 155 6.58 6.92 -5.55
N GLU A 156 7.83 6.97 -5.10
CA GLU A 156 8.29 6.38 -3.84
C GLU A 156 7.94 7.26 -2.63
N TYR A 157 6.65 7.45 -2.37
CA TYR A 157 6.14 8.16 -1.18
C TYR A 157 5.99 7.20 0.00
N ALA A 158 6.07 7.70 1.24
CA ALA A 158 5.95 6.86 2.44
C ALA A 158 4.62 6.07 2.47
N VAL A 159 3.51 6.72 2.11
CA VAL A 159 2.19 6.09 2.01
C VAL A 159 2.16 4.96 0.97
N ILE A 160 2.83 5.14 -0.17
CA ILE A 160 2.89 4.15 -1.26
C ILE A 160 3.81 2.99 -0.88
N ARG A 161 4.97 3.26 -0.27
CA ARG A 161 5.88 2.22 0.24
C ARG A 161 5.20 1.33 1.29
N SER A 162 4.40 1.95 2.17
CA SER A 162 3.64 1.22 3.19
C SER A 162 2.52 0.39 2.56
N LEU A 163 1.81 0.95 1.57
CA LEU A 163 0.81 0.22 0.80
C LEU A 163 1.38 -1.04 0.14
N ILE A 164 2.43 -0.91 -0.67
CA ILE A 164 2.94 -2.04 -1.46
C ILE A 164 3.54 -3.16 -0.62
N ARG A 165 3.97 -2.85 0.61
CA ARG A 165 4.47 -3.80 1.59
C ARG A 165 3.34 -4.58 2.25
N VAL A 166 2.31 -3.86 2.71
CA VAL A 166 1.15 -4.48 3.36
C VAL A 166 0.32 -5.28 2.36
N LEU A 167 0.14 -4.75 1.15
CA LEU A 167 -0.67 -5.37 0.11
C LEU A 167 0.06 -6.54 -0.58
N GLU A 168 -0.53 -7.72 -0.54
CA GLU A 168 -0.06 -8.89 -1.30
C GLU A 168 -0.12 -8.60 -2.81
N GLY A 169 1.01 -8.76 -3.51
CA GLY A 169 1.14 -8.34 -4.91
C GLY A 169 1.25 -6.82 -5.13
N GLY A 170 1.39 -6.02 -4.07
CA GLY A 170 1.44 -4.56 -4.14
C GLY A 170 2.59 -3.99 -4.99
N VAL A 171 3.78 -4.60 -4.92
CA VAL A 171 4.94 -4.19 -5.74
C VAL A 171 4.65 -4.35 -7.24
N GLU A 172 4.05 -5.48 -7.61
CA GLU A 172 3.71 -5.77 -8.99
C GLU A 172 2.53 -4.92 -9.47
N GLY A 173 1.50 -4.75 -8.63
CA GLY A 173 0.38 -3.86 -8.89
C GLY A 173 0.85 -2.43 -9.18
N LYS A 174 1.78 -1.91 -8.37
CA LYS A 174 2.43 -0.61 -8.62
C LYS A 174 3.13 -0.56 -9.96
N ARG A 175 3.93 -1.57 -10.30
CA ARG A 175 4.67 -1.62 -11.58
C ARG A 175 3.72 -1.51 -12.78
N GLN A 176 2.54 -2.11 -12.69
CA GLN A 176 1.55 -2.09 -13.75
C GLN A 176 0.81 -0.77 -13.86
N VAL A 177 0.45 -0.19 -12.72
CA VAL A 177 -0.12 1.15 -12.68
C VAL A 177 0.87 2.15 -13.27
N ASP A 178 2.15 2.06 -12.91
CA ASP A 178 3.20 2.94 -13.46
C ASP A 178 3.26 2.81 -14.99
N LYS A 179 3.28 1.59 -15.52
CA LYS A 179 3.27 1.34 -16.96
C LYS A 179 2.01 1.87 -17.65
N ALA A 180 0.84 1.69 -17.04
CA ALA A 180 -0.43 2.18 -17.59
C ALA A 180 -0.49 3.72 -17.57
N ILE A 181 0.01 4.36 -16.51
CA ILE A 181 0.15 5.81 -16.42
C ILE A 181 1.07 6.33 -17.52
N ASP A 182 2.21 5.69 -17.74
CA ASP A 182 3.17 6.09 -18.78
C ASP A 182 2.60 5.89 -20.20
N GLN A 183 1.67 4.96 -20.40
CA GLN A 183 0.95 4.81 -21.67
C GLN A 183 -0.16 5.87 -21.88
N CYS A 184 -0.59 6.56 -20.82
CA CYS A 184 -1.67 7.54 -20.84
C CYS A 184 -1.16 8.97 -20.54
N ASP A 185 0.14 9.24 -20.76
CA ASP A 185 0.82 10.44 -20.29
C ASP A 185 0.69 11.67 -21.21
N SER A 186 0.15 11.52 -22.42
CA SER A 186 0.12 12.55 -23.47
C SER A 186 -0.39 13.92 -23.03
N MET A 187 -1.36 13.98 -22.11
CA MET A 187 -1.92 15.23 -21.56
C MET A 187 -1.40 15.55 -20.16
N GLN A 188 -1.17 14.53 -19.34
CA GLN A 188 -0.67 14.65 -17.97
C GLN A 188 -0.23 13.28 -17.47
N ASN A 189 1.01 13.16 -17.01
CA ASN A 189 1.44 12.02 -16.21
C ASN A 189 1.06 12.23 -14.74
N LEU A 190 0.35 11.27 -14.14
CA LEU A 190 -0.11 11.38 -12.74
C LEU A 190 1.07 11.49 -11.76
N ARG A 191 2.15 10.73 -11.95
CA ARG A 191 3.30 10.72 -11.04
C ARG A 191 4.09 12.02 -11.12
N GLU A 192 4.26 12.55 -12.33
CA GLU A 192 4.90 13.85 -12.53
C GLU A 192 4.06 14.99 -11.92
N ALA A 193 2.73 14.96 -12.09
CA ALA A 193 1.84 15.96 -11.49
C ALA A 193 1.96 15.97 -9.95
N ILE A 194 2.00 14.79 -9.30
CA ILE A 194 2.23 14.69 -7.84
C ILE A 194 3.57 15.33 -7.47
N ALA A 195 4.64 15.06 -8.23
CA ALA A 195 5.95 15.66 -7.99
C ALA A 195 5.93 17.20 -8.16
N THR A 196 5.23 17.72 -9.18
CA THR A 196 5.06 19.16 -9.40
C THR A 196 4.34 19.84 -8.23
N TYR A 197 3.23 19.27 -7.75
CA TYR A 197 2.50 19.83 -6.61
C TYR A 197 3.34 19.76 -5.33
N ARG A 198 4.05 18.64 -5.11
CA ARG A 198 4.98 18.50 -3.98
C ARG A 198 6.01 19.63 -3.94
N ASN A 199 6.64 19.91 -5.08
CA ASN A 199 7.67 20.94 -5.18
C ASN A 199 7.08 22.35 -5.03
N SER A 200 5.82 22.55 -5.45
CA SER A 200 5.09 23.82 -5.32
C SER A 200 4.66 24.16 -3.87
N ILE A 201 4.63 23.19 -2.95
CA ILE A 201 4.33 23.44 -1.53
C ILE A 201 5.40 24.30 -0.84
N ARG A 202 6.60 24.41 -1.42
CA ARG A 202 7.68 25.26 -0.88
C ARG A 202 7.55 26.74 -1.24
N GLN A 203 6.53 27.11 -2.01
CA GLN A 203 6.31 28.50 -2.43
C GLN A 203 5.92 29.40 -1.25
N PRO A 204 6.28 30.70 -1.29
CA PRO A 204 6.03 31.63 -0.19
C PRO A 204 4.56 32.02 -0.05
N ASP A 205 3.78 31.96 -1.14
CA ASP A 205 2.36 32.29 -1.14
C ASP A 205 1.55 31.21 -0.41
N GLU A 206 0.91 31.61 0.69
CA GLU A 206 0.18 30.70 1.58
C GLU A 206 -1.03 30.05 0.91
N LYS A 207 -1.79 30.80 0.10
CA LYS A 207 -2.98 30.27 -0.58
C LYS A 207 -2.58 29.26 -1.66
N LYS A 208 -1.54 29.58 -2.43
CA LYS A 208 -1.00 28.65 -3.45
C LYS A 208 -0.39 27.42 -2.82
N ARG A 209 0.27 27.57 -1.66
CA ARG A 209 0.81 26.45 -0.87
C ARG A 209 -0.29 25.52 -0.38
N GLU A 210 -1.35 26.06 0.21
CA GLU A 210 -2.49 25.25 0.70
C GLU A 210 -3.20 24.52 -0.46
N ALA A 211 -3.44 25.21 -1.57
CA ALA A 211 -3.99 24.59 -2.77
C ALA A 211 -3.08 23.48 -3.32
N SER A 212 -1.77 23.72 -3.41
CA SER A 212 -0.80 22.71 -3.86
C SER A 212 -0.75 21.50 -2.93
N LEU A 213 -0.87 21.71 -1.62
CA LEU A 213 -0.94 20.62 -0.65
C LEU A 213 -2.20 19.79 -0.82
N SER A 214 -3.35 20.45 -1.03
CA SER A 214 -4.62 19.78 -1.31
C SER A 214 -4.53 18.91 -2.58
N PHE A 215 -4.03 19.46 -3.70
CA PHE A 215 -3.84 18.72 -4.94
C PHE A 215 -2.84 17.57 -4.79
N PHE A 216 -1.73 17.79 -4.08
CA PHE A 216 -0.75 16.74 -3.79
C PHE A 216 -1.41 15.56 -3.07
N VAL A 217 -2.23 15.82 -2.05
CA VAL A 217 -2.93 14.79 -1.28
C VAL A 217 -3.92 14.03 -2.16
N GLU A 218 -4.78 14.74 -2.91
CA GLU A 218 -5.80 14.10 -3.76
C GLU A 218 -5.19 13.28 -4.91
N TYR A 219 -4.12 13.75 -5.53
CA TYR A 219 -3.45 13.02 -6.61
C TYR A 219 -2.67 11.81 -6.09
N LEU A 220 -2.03 11.93 -4.92
CA LEU A 220 -1.33 10.81 -4.31
C LEU A 220 -2.32 9.73 -3.82
N GLU A 221 -3.49 10.13 -3.33
CA GLU A 221 -4.59 9.22 -3.02
C GLU A 221 -5.15 8.54 -4.28
N ARG A 222 -5.30 9.28 -5.39
CA ARG A 222 -5.68 8.68 -6.67
C ARG A 222 -4.70 7.59 -7.10
N TYR A 223 -3.40 7.87 -7.00
CA TYR A 223 -2.35 6.89 -7.31
C TYR A 223 -2.41 5.68 -6.36
N TYR A 224 -2.64 5.91 -5.06
CA TYR A 224 -2.85 4.84 -4.07
C TYR A 224 -4.00 3.92 -4.46
N PHE A 225 -5.17 4.47 -4.81
CA PHE A 225 -6.34 3.65 -5.20
C PHE A 225 -6.11 2.90 -6.51
N LEU A 226 -5.39 3.48 -7.48
CA LEU A 226 -5.05 2.76 -8.72
C LEU A 226 -4.20 1.52 -8.45
N ILE A 227 -3.26 1.58 -7.49
CA ILE A 227 -2.45 0.42 -7.09
C ILE A 227 -3.32 -0.65 -6.42
N CYS A 228 -4.20 -0.26 -5.49
CA CYS A 228 -5.17 -1.18 -4.89
C CYS A 228 -6.05 -1.83 -5.97
N PHE A 229 -6.56 -1.03 -6.90
CA PHE A 229 -7.42 -1.48 -7.99
C PHE A 229 -6.70 -2.48 -8.91
N ALA A 230 -5.44 -2.21 -9.27
CA ALA A 230 -4.64 -3.14 -10.05
C ALA A 230 -4.53 -4.50 -9.33
N VAL A 231 -4.21 -4.54 -8.03
CA VAL A 231 -4.16 -5.81 -7.29
C VAL A 231 -5.54 -6.49 -7.20
N TYR A 232 -6.61 -5.72 -7.01
CA TYR A 232 -7.98 -6.23 -6.99
C TYR A 232 -8.34 -6.98 -8.29
N ILE A 233 -8.16 -6.36 -9.46
CA ILE A 233 -8.54 -6.99 -10.75
C ILE A 233 -7.75 -8.28 -11.04
N HIS A 234 -6.60 -8.46 -10.39
CA HIS A 234 -5.77 -9.67 -10.51
C HIS A 234 -6.17 -10.78 -9.55
N THR A 235 -6.43 -10.41 -8.30
CA THR A 235 -6.85 -11.33 -7.24
C THR A 235 -8.27 -11.84 -7.51
N GLU A 236 -9.18 -10.92 -7.80
CA GLU A 236 -10.59 -11.20 -8.08
C GLU A 236 -10.88 -11.24 -9.58
N ARG A 237 -10.15 -12.06 -10.34
CA ARG A 237 -10.40 -12.22 -11.80
C ARG A 237 -11.82 -12.64 -12.15
N ALA A 238 -12.57 -13.18 -11.18
CA ALA A 238 -14.00 -13.44 -11.33
C ALA A 238 -14.79 -12.14 -11.58
N ALA A 239 -14.38 -11.01 -11.00
CA ALA A 239 -15.01 -9.69 -11.21
C ALA A 239 -14.99 -9.22 -12.68
N LEU A 240 -14.15 -9.82 -13.52
CA LEU A 240 -14.04 -9.51 -14.94
C LEU A 240 -14.76 -10.52 -15.84
N ARG A 241 -15.40 -11.55 -15.28
CA ARG A 241 -16.20 -12.53 -16.03
C ARG A 241 -17.65 -12.09 -16.01
N ALA A 242 -18.25 -11.89 -17.17
CA ALA A 242 -19.67 -11.58 -17.24
C ALA A 242 -20.51 -12.71 -16.60
N VAL A 243 -21.48 -12.33 -15.75
CA VAL A 243 -22.61 -13.16 -15.27
C VAL A 243 -22.35 -14.15 -14.11
N GLN A 244 -21.75 -13.72 -12.98
CA GLN A 244 -21.94 -14.46 -11.71
C GLN A 244 -22.26 -13.51 -10.54
N SER A 245 -23.30 -13.87 -9.78
CA SER A 245 -23.87 -13.10 -8.66
C SER A 245 -22.99 -13.04 -7.39
N ASP A 246 -21.87 -13.77 -7.35
CA ASP A 246 -20.99 -13.90 -6.17
C ASP A 246 -19.66 -13.13 -6.33
N GLN A 247 -19.62 -12.10 -7.19
CA GLN A 247 -18.41 -11.30 -7.39
C GLN A 247 -18.26 -10.25 -6.27
N ILE A 248 -17.08 -10.20 -5.66
CA ILE A 248 -16.71 -9.18 -4.68
C ILE A 248 -16.40 -7.90 -5.46
N SER A 249 -17.12 -6.80 -5.19
CA SER A 249 -16.84 -5.49 -5.78
C SER A 249 -15.50 -4.93 -5.27
N PHE A 250 -14.89 -3.97 -5.98
CA PHE A 250 -13.72 -3.26 -5.48
C PHE A 250 -14.02 -2.57 -4.14
N CYS A 251 -15.21 -1.99 -4.00
CA CYS A 251 -15.63 -1.39 -2.75
C CYS A 251 -15.71 -2.39 -1.60
N ASP A 252 -16.25 -3.60 -1.83
CA ASP A 252 -16.29 -4.66 -0.81
C ASP A 252 -14.88 -5.21 -0.50
N TRP A 253 -14.05 -5.38 -1.54
CA TRP A 253 -12.66 -5.83 -1.41
C TRP A 253 -11.82 -4.86 -0.58
N MET A 254 -11.99 -3.54 -0.78
CA MET A 254 -11.36 -2.51 0.03
C MET A 254 -11.91 -2.50 1.46
N ARG A 255 -13.24 -2.62 1.63
CA ARG A 255 -13.89 -2.66 2.96
C ARG A 255 -13.45 -3.86 3.80
N ALA A 256 -13.14 -4.98 3.18
CA ALA A 256 -12.56 -6.15 3.85
C ALA A 256 -11.10 -5.93 4.31
N ARG A 257 -10.46 -4.82 3.92
CA ARG A 257 -9.05 -4.47 4.17
C ARG A 257 -8.91 -3.12 4.92
N PRO A 258 -9.37 -3.03 6.18
CA PRO A 258 -9.32 -1.80 6.97
C PRO A 258 -7.90 -1.25 7.18
N GLU A 259 -6.87 -2.10 7.14
CA GLU A 259 -5.46 -1.71 7.19
C GLU A 259 -5.08 -0.73 6.07
N LEU A 260 -5.64 -0.88 4.87
CA LEU A 260 -5.37 0.02 3.74
C LEU A 260 -5.90 1.43 4.01
N TYR A 261 -7.13 1.54 4.53
CA TYR A 261 -7.67 2.83 4.96
C TYR A 261 -6.89 3.43 6.13
N SER A 262 -6.37 2.61 7.04
CA SER A 262 -5.53 3.06 8.15
C SER A 262 -4.25 3.72 7.64
N ILE A 263 -3.57 3.10 6.65
CA ILE A 263 -2.38 3.64 5.99
C ILE A 263 -2.68 5.02 5.38
N LEU A 264 -3.71 5.10 4.53
CA LEU A 264 -4.11 6.34 3.86
C LEU A 264 -4.42 7.45 4.89
N ARG A 265 -5.21 7.12 5.91
CA ARG A 265 -5.62 8.09 6.94
C ARG A 265 -4.42 8.60 7.73
N ARG A 266 -3.52 7.72 8.16
CA ARG A 266 -2.41 8.06 9.07
C ARG A 266 -1.25 8.71 8.33
N LEU A 267 -0.86 8.16 7.19
CA LEU A 267 0.37 8.55 6.48
C LEU A 267 0.15 9.61 5.39
N LEU A 268 -1.10 9.88 5.00
CA LEU A 268 -1.41 10.91 4.01
C LEU A 268 -2.37 11.97 4.56
N ARG A 269 -3.55 11.60 5.06
CA ARG A 269 -4.58 12.59 5.45
C ARG A 269 -4.28 13.30 6.78
N ARG A 270 -3.76 12.60 7.79
CA ARG A 270 -3.43 13.17 9.12
C ARG A 270 -2.04 13.82 9.18
N ASP A 271 -1.11 13.35 8.36
CA ASP A 271 0.24 13.91 8.25
C ASP A 271 0.66 14.16 6.78
N PRO A 272 -0.03 15.08 6.06
CA PRO A 272 0.33 15.41 4.68
C PRO A 272 1.77 15.91 4.53
N MET A 273 2.29 16.59 5.56
CA MET A 273 3.66 17.12 5.55
C MET A 273 4.71 16.02 5.72
N GLY A 274 4.45 15.00 6.55
CA GLY A 274 5.26 13.79 6.62
C GLY A 274 5.28 13.01 5.32
N ALA A 275 4.17 12.98 4.59
CA ALA A 275 4.06 12.33 3.27
C ALA A 275 4.99 12.95 2.21
N LEU A 276 5.40 14.21 2.38
CA LEU A 276 6.34 14.90 1.49
C LEU A 276 7.75 14.32 1.58
N GLY A 277 8.06 13.53 2.62
CA GLY A 277 9.38 12.92 2.78
C GLY A 277 10.49 13.93 3.12
N TYR A 278 10.14 15.11 3.66
CA TYR A 278 11.10 16.07 4.22
C TYR A 278 11.59 15.62 5.61
N SER A 279 11.98 14.36 5.75
CA SER A 279 12.54 13.86 7.01
C SER A 279 13.99 14.36 7.11
N SER A 280 14.31 15.03 8.22
CA SER A 280 15.64 15.57 8.50
C SER A 280 16.46 14.59 9.37
N VAL A 281 17.72 14.42 8.95
CA VAL A 281 18.92 13.98 9.70
C VAL A 281 19.08 12.50 10.10
N LYS A 282 20.28 12.03 9.73
CA LYS A 282 20.97 10.79 10.10
C LYS A 282 20.83 10.41 11.59
N PRO A 283 20.52 9.14 11.92
CA PRO A 283 21.13 8.52 13.08
C PRO A 283 22.60 8.30 12.75
N SER A 284 23.51 8.92 13.50
CA SER A 284 24.92 8.55 13.49
C SER A 284 25.04 7.15 14.09
N LEU A 285 24.96 6.12 13.24
CA LEU A 285 25.33 4.75 13.63
C LEU A 285 26.85 4.77 13.89
N MET A 286 27.28 4.42 15.10
CA MET A 286 28.70 4.25 15.38
C MET A 286 29.21 3.09 14.53
N LYS A 287 30.28 3.36 13.76
CA LYS A 287 30.96 2.35 12.96
C LYS A 287 31.66 1.37 13.88
N ILE A 288 31.28 0.10 13.79
CA ILE A 288 32.11 -0.99 14.33
C ILE A 288 32.67 -1.78 13.13
N ALA A 289 34.01 -1.70 13.02
CA ALA A 289 34.92 -2.53 12.26
C ALA A 289 34.90 -2.47 10.71
N GLU A 290 36.12 -2.54 10.15
CA GLU A 290 36.38 -2.85 8.74
C GLU A 290 35.79 -4.22 8.40
N SER A 291 35.19 -4.31 7.21
CA SER A 291 34.61 -5.54 6.69
C SER A 291 35.67 -6.63 6.57
N VAL A 292 35.60 -7.65 7.42
CA VAL A 292 36.52 -8.81 7.37
C VAL A 292 36.24 -9.68 6.14
N ASP A 293 35.02 -9.64 5.59
CA ASP A 293 34.53 -10.55 4.54
C ASP A 293 34.01 -9.83 3.27
N GLY A 294 34.29 -8.54 3.09
CA GLY A 294 33.83 -7.75 1.93
C GLY A 294 32.36 -7.31 1.94
N ARG A 295 31.59 -7.67 2.98
CA ARG A 295 30.19 -7.22 3.19
C ARG A 295 30.12 -5.74 3.59
N PRO A 296 29.06 -4.99 3.23
CA PRO A 296 28.88 -3.61 3.70
C PRO A 296 28.78 -3.53 5.23
N CYS A 297 29.37 -2.49 5.84
CA CYS A 297 29.31 -2.26 7.29
C CYS A 297 28.18 -1.30 7.72
N GLU A 298 27.50 -0.65 6.77
CA GLU A 298 26.46 0.34 7.07
C GLU A 298 25.09 -0.17 6.60
N MET A 299 24.12 -0.24 7.52
CA MET A 299 22.74 -0.67 7.21
C MET A 299 22.09 0.19 6.12
N SER A 300 22.46 1.47 6.04
CA SER A 300 21.97 2.38 5.00
C SER A 300 22.33 1.90 3.59
N VAL A 301 23.49 1.27 3.41
CA VAL A 301 23.96 0.73 2.11
C VAL A 301 23.19 -0.53 1.76
N VAL A 302 23.04 -1.46 2.71
CA VAL A 302 22.29 -2.71 2.49
C VAL A 302 20.81 -2.43 2.27
N ALA A 303 20.21 -1.57 3.11
CA ALA A 303 18.81 -1.20 3.00
C ALA A 303 18.49 -0.35 1.75
N ALA A 304 19.48 0.27 1.09
CA ALA A 304 19.25 0.98 -0.16
C ALA A 304 19.06 0.03 -1.36
N VAL A 305 19.69 -1.16 -1.32
CA VAL A 305 19.62 -2.16 -2.41
C VAL A 305 18.59 -3.26 -2.15
N ARG A 306 17.91 -3.21 -1.00
CA ARG A 306 16.77 -4.08 -0.68
C ARG A 306 15.65 -3.93 -1.69
N ASN A 307 15.18 -5.07 -2.20
CA ASN A 307 14.10 -5.14 -3.19
C ASN A 307 13.09 -6.26 -2.88
N GLY A 308 13.02 -6.70 -1.63
CA GLY A 308 11.98 -7.60 -1.14
C GLY A 308 10.59 -6.95 -1.14
N GLU A 309 9.55 -7.78 -1.06
CA GLU A 309 8.17 -7.28 -0.97
C GLU A 309 7.88 -6.63 0.38
N VAL A 310 8.40 -7.24 1.45
CA VAL A 310 8.26 -6.79 2.84
C VAL A 310 9.56 -6.19 3.34
N LEU A 311 10.67 -6.90 3.19
CA LEU A 311 12.03 -6.40 3.46
C LEU A 311 12.52 -5.55 2.28
N GLY A 312 11.80 -4.46 2.04
CA GLY A 312 12.05 -3.52 0.96
C GLY A 312 13.08 -2.46 1.31
N SER A 313 13.34 -1.55 0.36
CA SER A 313 14.23 -0.44 0.59
C SER A 313 13.79 0.41 1.79
N ARG A 314 14.76 0.95 2.54
CA ARG A 314 14.54 1.75 3.76
C ARG A 314 13.88 1.00 4.93
N THR A 315 13.85 -0.33 4.90
CA THR A 315 13.44 -1.15 6.04
C THR A 315 14.63 -1.84 6.68
N VAL A 316 14.52 -2.13 7.98
CA VAL A 316 15.54 -2.82 8.77
C VAL A 316 14.89 -3.87 9.67
N LEU A 317 15.64 -4.92 9.97
CA LEU A 317 15.27 -5.93 10.96
C LEU A 317 15.91 -5.54 12.28
N LYS A 318 15.11 -5.23 13.30
CA LYS A 318 15.59 -4.92 14.64
C LYS A 318 15.30 -6.08 15.57
N SER A 319 16.28 -6.46 16.40
CA SER A 319 16.07 -7.38 17.50
C SER A 319 14.95 -6.86 18.39
N ASP A 320 13.98 -7.72 18.64
CA ASP A 320 12.84 -7.42 19.48
C ASP A 320 13.18 -7.62 20.97
N HIS A 321 14.26 -8.37 21.24
CA HIS A 321 14.92 -8.39 22.55
C HIS A 321 15.87 -7.20 22.66
N SER A 322 15.57 -6.31 23.61
CA SER A 322 16.51 -5.28 24.07
C SER A 322 16.77 -5.44 25.56
N PRO A 323 17.95 -5.07 26.07
CA PRO A 323 18.25 -5.19 27.50
C PRO A 323 17.27 -4.44 28.41
N GLY A 324 16.71 -3.31 27.92
CA GLY A 324 15.68 -2.54 28.62
C GLY A 324 14.29 -3.17 28.63
N CYS A 325 14.06 -4.28 27.92
CA CYS A 325 12.74 -4.91 27.86
C CYS A 325 12.31 -5.57 29.19
N GLN A 326 13.27 -5.91 30.06
CA GLN A 326 13.00 -6.60 31.32
C GLN A 326 12.64 -5.60 32.43
N ASN A 327 11.43 -5.71 32.95
CA ASN A 327 11.03 -5.03 34.17
C ASN A 327 11.70 -5.71 35.38
N LEU A 328 12.60 -4.98 36.03
CA LEU A 328 13.38 -5.47 37.18
C LEU A 328 12.54 -5.68 38.46
N SER A 329 11.33 -5.12 38.51
CA SER A 329 10.42 -5.28 39.66
C SER A 329 9.63 -6.59 39.66
N LEU A 330 9.66 -7.35 38.55
CA LEU A 330 8.99 -8.65 38.49
C LEU A 330 9.79 -9.71 39.28
N PRO A 331 9.11 -10.53 40.10
CA PRO A 331 9.78 -11.43 41.05
C PRO A 331 10.40 -12.65 40.36
N GLU A 332 9.85 -13.06 39.22
CA GLU A 332 10.28 -14.25 38.50
C GLU A 332 10.98 -13.88 37.19
N ARG A 333 12.03 -14.64 36.87
CA ARG A 333 12.78 -14.52 35.62
C ARG A 333 12.84 -15.88 34.94
N VAL A 334 12.56 -15.87 33.65
CA VAL A 334 12.69 -17.03 32.79
C VAL A 334 13.59 -16.61 31.63
N ASP A 335 14.72 -17.31 31.46
CA ASP A 335 15.71 -16.98 30.44
C ASP A 335 15.08 -17.02 29.04
N GLY A 336 15.33 -15.98 28.24
CA GLY A 336 14.73 -15.84 26.91
C GLY A 336 13.25 -15.48 26.90
N ALA A 337 12.59 -15.32 28.06
CA ALA A 337 11.17 -14.98 28.18
C ALA A 337 10.97 -13.74 29.09
N PRO A 338 11.23 -12.53 28.56
CA PRO A 338 11.21 -11.32 29.37
C PRO A 338 9.83 -11.04 29.93
N ASN A 339 9.76 -10.41 31.10
CA ASN A 339 8.51 -10.04 31.78
C ASN A 339 7.51 -11.19 32.02
N PHE A 340 8.01 -12.42 32.12
CA PHE A 340 7.19 -13.56 32.52
C PHE A 340 6.56 -13.33 33.89
N ARG A 341 5.25 -13.57 33.99
CA ARG A 341 4.47 -13.41 35.22
C ARG A 341 3.21 -14.25 35.16
N GLU A 342 2.70 -14.64 36.32
CA GLU A 342 1.43 -15.36 36.46
C GLU A 342 0.39 -14.53 37.23
N VAL A 343 -0.89 -14.75 36.93
CA VAL A 343 -1.99 -14.21 37.73
C VAL A 343 -2.31 -15.19 38.85
N HIS A 344 -2.08 -14.78 40.09
CA HIS A 344 -2.31 -15.65 41.24
C HIS A 344 -3.76 -16.17 41.31
N GLY A 345 -3.92 -17.49 41.46
CA GLY A 345 -5.23 -18.15 41.51
C GLY A 345 -5.83 -18.51 40.14
N PHE A 346 -5.23 -18.08 39.02
CA PHE A 346 -5.74 -18.35 37.67
C PHE A 346 -4.67 -19.00 36.78
N PRO A 347 -5.04 -19.85 35.80
CA PRO A 347 -4.09 -20.42 34.82
C PRO A 347 -3.79 -19.40 33.71
N VAL A 348 -3.47 -18.16 34.08
CA VAL A 348 -3.25 -17.04 33.16
C VAL A 348 -1.85 -16.50 33.38
N TYR A 349 -1.11 -16.39 32.28
CA TYR A 349 0.29 -16.00 32.27
C TYR A 349 0.50 -14.86 31.27
N GLY A 350 1.48 -14.01 31.53
CA GLY A 350 1.91 -12.95 30.63
C GLY A 350 3.41 -13.00 30.44
N VAL A 351 3.87 -12.71 29.23
CA VAL A 351 5.28 -12.67 28.87
C VAL A 351 5.46 -11.65 27.73
N ALA A 352 6.61 -11.01 27.65
CA ALA A 352 7.02 -10.29 26.44
C ALA A 352 7.35 -11.29 25.33
N ASN A 353 7.67 -10.81 24.11
CA ASN A 353 7.97 -11.71 23.01
C ASN A 353 9.21 -12.58 23.35
N PRO A 354 9.07 -13.92 23.48
CA PRO A 354 10.16 -14.78 23.92
C PRO A 354 11.03 -15.24 22.74
N THR A 355 12.26 -15.68 23.03
CA THR A 355 13.03 -16.54 22.12
C THR A 355 12.40 -17.93 22.05
N VAL A 356 12.77 -18.75 21.06
CA VAL A 356 12.28 -20.14 20.97
C VAL A 356 12.61 -20.94 22.22
N ASP A 357 13.83 -20.79 22.76
CA ASP A 357 14.22 -21.42 24.02
C ASP A 357 13.46 -20.85 25.22
N GLY A 358 13.14 -19.55 25.20
CA GLY A 358 12.28 -18.92 26.19
C GLY A 358 10.86 -19.49 26.17
N ILE A 359 10.30 -19.80 25.00
CA ILE A 359 9.00 -20.49 24.90
C ILE A 359 9.07 -21.86 25.58
N ARG A 360 10.11 -22.65 25.29
CA ARG A 360 10.33 -23.97 25.92
C ARG A 360 10.46 -23.84 27.44
N ALA A 361 11.25 -22.87 27.92
CA ALA A 361 11.44 -22.61 29.34
C ALA A 361 10.13 -22.23 30.04
N VAL A 362 9.29 -21.40 29.41
CA VAL A 362 7.96 -21.04 29.93
C VAL A 362 7.06 -22.27 30.02
N ILE A 363 6.99 -23.09 28.96
CA ILE A 363 6.17 -24.31 28.96
C ILE A 363 6.62 -25.28 30.05
N GLN A 364 7.92 -25.49 30.22
CA GLN A 364 8.50 -26.34 31.26
C GLN A 364 8.20 -25.82 32.66
N ARG A 365 8.31 -24.49 32.87
CA ARG A 365 8.02 -23.82 34.13
C ARG A 365 6.55 -23.96 34.54
N ILE A 366 5.63 -23.84 33.58
CA ILE A 366 4.20 -24.04 33.82
C ILE A 366 3.91 -25.51 34.10
N SER A 367 4.43 -26.42 33.27
CA SER A 367 4.18 -27.86 33.33
C SER A 367 4.68 -28.50 34.63
N SER A 368 5.87 -28.11 35.09
CA SER A 368 6.48 -28.60 36.34
C SER A 368 5.64 -28.26 37.58
N SER A 369 4.89 -27.16 37.54
CA SER A 369 4.09 -26.70 38.69
C SER A 369 2.69 -27.31 38.77
N LYS A 370 2.12 -27.78 37.65
CA LYS A 370 0.68 -28.11 37.54
C LYS A 370 0.35 -29.40 36.78
N GLY A 371 1.34 -30.27 36.51
CA GLY A 371 1.13 -31.62 36.00
C GLY A 371 0.85 -31.71 34.50
N GLY A 372 1.56 -30.94 33.67
CA GLY A 372 1.56 -31.10 32.20
C GLY A 372 0.21 -30.86 31.53
N ARG A 373 -0.35 -29.65 31.66
CA ARG A 373 -1.60 -29.25 31.00
C ARG A 373 -1.32 -28.64 29.62
N PRO A 374 -2.28 -28.72 28.67
CA PRO A 374 -2.22 -27.96 27.43
C PRO A 374 -2.04 -26.46 27.68
N VAL A 375 -1.17 -25.82 26.90
CA VAL A 375 -0.84 -24.39 26.93
C VAL A 375 -1.39 -23.76 25.66
N LEU A 376 -2.38 -22.90 25.79
CA LEU A 376 -2.89 -22.10 24.69
C LEU A 376 -2.12 -20.79 24.60
N TRP A 377 -1.34 -20.60 23.53
CA TRP A 377 -0.53 -19.40 23.34
C TRP A 377 -1.25 -18.37 22.48
N HIS A 378 -1.37 -17.14 22.98
CA HIS A 378 -1.93 -16.00 22.26
C HIS A 378 -0.83 -15.00 21.93
N ASN A 379 -0.53 -14.83 20.64
CA ASN A 379 0.27 -13.70 20.18
C ASN A 379 -0.66 -12.53 19.86
N MET A 380 -0.47 -11.39 20.54
CA MET A 380 -1.35 -10.21 20.43
C MET A 380 -0.75 -9.09 19.56
N ARG A 381 0.28 -9.39 18.76
CA ARG A 381 0.96 -8.40 17.92
C ARG A 381 0.28 -8.24 16.57
N GLU A 382 0.12 -6.99 16.14
CA GLU A 382 -0.36 -6.64 14.80
C GLU A 382 0.79 -6.52 13.80
N GLU A 383 2.01 -6.27 14.26
CA GLU A 383 3.20 -6.22 13.42
C GLU A 383 3.77 -7.63 13.14
N PRO A 384 4.32 -7.86 11.93
CA PRO A 384 4.95 -9.14 11.61
C PRO A 384 6.20 -9.37 12.46
N VAL A 385 6.32 -10.58 12.99
CA VAL A 385 7.50 -11.05 13.72
C VAL A 385 8.19 -12.14 12.91
N ILE A 386 9.52 -12.19 12.96
CA ILE A 386 10.30 -13.28 12.38
C ILE A 386 11.33 -13.79 13.39
N TYR A 387 11.53 -15.10 13.47
CA TYR A 387 12.59 -15.69 14.27
C TYR A 387 13.80 -15.99 13.41
N ILE A 388 14.97 -15.48 13.82
CA ILE A 388 16.27 -15.77 13.19
C ILE A 388 17.16 -16.37 14.28
N ASN A 389 17.68 -17.58 14.03
CA ASN A 389 18.50 -18.32 15.02
C ASN A 389 17.79 -18.43 16.39
N GLY A 390 16.47 -18.62 16.39
CA GLY A 390 15.65 -18.72 17.60
C GLY A 390 15.38 -17.40 18.34
N LYS A 391 15.90 -16.26 17.86
CA LYS A 391 15.65 -14.92 18.44
C LYS A 391 14.61 -14.15 17.62
N PRO A 392 13.69 -13.40 18.25
CA PRO A 392 12.68 -12.64 17.54
C PRO A 392 13.19 -11.30 17.00
N PHE A 393 12.80 -10.97 15.78
CA PHE A 393 13.08 -9.73 15.08
C PHE A 393 11.79 -9.12 14.52
N VAL A 394 11.79 -7.79 14.39
CA VAL A 394 10.68 -7.01 13.86
C VAL A 394 11.14 -6.04 12.79
N LEU A 395 10.24 -5.74 11.86
CA LEU A 395 10.49 -4.77 10.81
C LEU A 395 10.36 -3.32 11.36
N ARG A 396 11.29 -2.47 10.94
CA ARG A 396 11.32 -1.03 11.26
C ARG A 396 11.71 -0.21 10.05
N GLU A 397 11.39 1.08 10.08
CA GLU A 397 11.94 2.04 9.12
C GLU A 397 13.39 2.38 9.48
N LEU A 398 14.26 2.45 8.48
CA LEU A 398 15.66 2.84 8.63
C LEU A 398 15.81 4.21 9.31
N GLU A 399 14.92 5.15 9.02
CA GLU A 399 14.93 6.51 9.59
C GLU A 399 14.38 6.56 11.03
N ARG A 400 13.61 5.55 11.45
CA ARG A 400 12.91 5.52 12.74
C ARG A 400 12.98 4.12 13.39
N PRO A 401 14.19 3.58 13.63
CA PRO A 401 14.36 2.19 14.08
C PRO A 401 13.75 1.92 15.48
N TYR A 402 13.57 2.95 16.30
CA TYR A 402 12.94 2.85 17.62
C TYR A 402 11.40 2.91 17.61
N LYS A 403 10.76 3.21 16.47
CA LYS A 403 9.30 3.38 16.39
C LYS A 403 8.65 2.20 15.68
N ASN A 404 7.51 1.76 16.22
CA ASN A 404 6.65 0.82 15.52
C ASN A 404 6.14 1.43 14.21
N MET A 405 6.00 0.58 13.20
CA MET A 405 5.39 0.96 11.93
C MET A 405 3.87 0.95 12.11
N LEU A 406 3.19 2.01 11.65
CA LEU A 406 1.77 2.27 11.94
C LEU A 406 0.81 1.69 10.88
N GLU A 407 1.35 1.07 9.86
CA GLU A 407 0.63 0.58 8.68
C GLU A 407 -0.10 -0.75 8.88
N TYR A 408 0.19 -1.47 9.97
CA TYR A 408 -0.44 -2.75 10.28
C TYR A 408 -1.75 -2.59 11.06
N THR A 409 -2.10 -1.37 11.51
CA THR A 409 -3.27 -1.18 12.35
C THR A 409 -4.55 -1.63 11.65
N GLY A 410 -5.22 -2.62 12.26
CA GLY A 410 -6.48 -3.18 11.78
C GLY A 410 -6.32 -4.40 10.87
N ILE A 411 -5.10 -4.85 10.60
CA ILE A 411 -4.83 -6.04 9.79
C ILE A 411 -5.40 -7.30 10.48
N ASP A 412 -5.90 -8.22 9.68
CA ASP A 412 -6.33 -9.53 10.18
C ASP A 412 -5.16 -10.52 10.33
N ARG A 413 -5.43 -11.62 11.02
CA ARG A 413 -4.44 -12.67 11.32
C ARG A 413 -3.84 -13.28 10.05
N GLU A 414 -4.69 -13.68 9.10
CA GLU A 414 -4.25 -14.39 7.89
C GLU A 414 -3.30 -13.53 7.05
N ARG A 415 -3.58 -12.22 6.93
CA ARG A 415 -2.73 -11.30 6.18
C ARG A 415 -1.41 -11.00 6.88
N VAL A 416 -1.40 -10.91 8.21
CA VAL A 416 -0.14 -10.83 8.98
C VAL A 416 0.71 -12.07 8.76
N GLU A 417 0.13 -13.27 8.87
CA GLU A 417 0.85 -14.53 8.67
C GLU A 417 1.41 -14.66 7.25
N LYS A 418 0.63 -14.25 6.24
CA LYS A 418 1.11 -14.15 4.84
C LYS A 418 2.23 -13.14 4.68
N MET A 419 2.18 -12.02 5.39
CA MET A 419 3.26 -11.03 5.39
C MET A 419 4.53 -11.58 6.06
N GLU A 420 4.42 -12.32 7.15
CA GLU A 420 5.53 -12.99 7.81
C GLU A 420 6.18 -14.05 6.89
N ALA A 421 5.37 -14.80 6.14
CA ALA A 421 5.87 -15.75 5.14
C ALA A 421 6.65 -15.05 4.02
N ARG A 422 6.12 -13.94 3.47
CA ARG A 422 6.83 -13.13 2.45
C ARG A 422 8.10 -12.49 3.01
N LEU A 423 8.07 -12.03 4.27
CA LEU A 423 9.26 -11.51 4.95
C LEU A 423 10.35 -12.58 5.09
N LYS A 424 9.97 -13.82 5.45
CA LYS A 424 10.91 -14.96 5.47
C LYS A 424 11.54 -15.19 4.10
N GLU A 425 10.76 -15.19 3.02
CA GLU A 425 11.27 -15.34 1.66
C GLU A 425 12.24 -14.21 1.25
N ASP A 426 11.93 -12.97 1.62
CA ASP A 426 12.84 -11.84 1.38
C ASP A 426 14.17 -12.00 2.11
N ILE A 427 14.14 -12.44 3.38
CA ILE A 427 15.36 -12.65 4.17
C ILE A 427 16.20 -13.76 3.57
N LEU A 428 15.59 -14.88 3.17
CA LEU A 428 16.30 -15.99 2.51
C LEU A 428 16.98 -15.52 1.22
N ARG A 429 16.25 -14.77 0.36
CA ARG A 429 16.78 -14.23 -0.88
C ARG A 429 17.91 -13.22 -0.66
N GLU A 430 17.80 -12.35 0.35
CA GLU A 430 18.87 -11.41 0.70
C GLU A 430 20.09 -12.17 1.23
N ALA A 431 19.89 -13.17 2.08
CA ALA A 431 20.98 -13.94 2.66
C ALA A 431 21.75 -14.74 1.61
N GLU A 432 21.08 -15.29 0.59
CA GLU A 432 21.75 -15.91 -0.57
C GLU A 432 22.72 -14.93 -1.25
N ARG A 433 22.36 -13.64 -1.36
CA ARG A 433 23.23 -12.61 -1.97
C ARG A 433 24.44 -12.27 -1.10
N TYR A 434 24.34 -12.46 0.22
CA TYR A 434 25.38 -12.15 1.19
C TYR A 434 26.00 -13.40 1.82
N ASN A 435 26.06 -14.51 1.08
CA ASN A 435 26.70 -15.76 1.50
C ASN A 435 26.13 -16.32 2.83
N GLY A 436 24.80 -16.45 2.90
CA GLY A 436 24.11 -17.01 4.05
C GLY A 436 24.10 -16.09 5.27
N ALA A 437 24.13 -14.76 5.09
CA ALA A 437 24.05 -13.81 6.20
C ALA A 437 23.06 -12.69 5.93
N ILE A 438 22.43 -12.19 6.99
CA ILE A 438 21.48 -11.08 6.95
C ILE A 438 21.95 -9.97 7.89
N MET A 439 21.79 -8.71 7.46
CA MET A 439 22.11 -7.57 8.31
C MET A 439 20.90 -7.21 9.18
N VAL A 440 21.12 -7.17 10.49
CA VAL A 440 20.13 -6.83 11.51
C VAL A 440 20.63 -5.70 12.41
N ILE A 441 19.73 -5.15 13.22
CA ILE A 441 20.04 -4.14 14.24
C ILE A 441 19.82 -4.76 15.61
N HIS A 442 20.84 -4.67 16.47
CA HIS A 442 20.74 -5.01 17.89
C HIS A 442 20.74 -3.75 18.74
N GLU A 443 20.25 -3.86 19.97
CA GLU A 443 20.23 -2.77 20.95
C GLU A 443 21.12 -3.16 22.14
N THR A 444 21.99 -2.25 22.56
CA THR A 444 22.90 -2.42 23.71
C THR A 444 22.23 -2.00 25.02
N ASP A 445 22.88 -2.31 26.15
CA ASP A 445 22.34 -2.03 27.49
C ASP A 445 22.10 -0.54 27.76
N ASP A 446 22.85 0.33 27.09
CA ASP A 446 22.70 1.78 27.14
C ASP A 446 21.67 2.34 26.13
N GLY A 447 20.91 1.45 25.46
CA GLY A 447 19.84 1.81 24.54
C GLY A 447 20.32 2.29 23.17
N GLN A 448 21.61 2.14 22.86
CA GLN A 448 22.14 2.42 21.52
C GLN A 448 21.88 1.25 20.58
N ILE A 449 21.74 1.54 19.29
CA ILE A 449 21.60 0.51 18.25
C ILE A 449 22.89 0.35 17.46
N HIS A 450 23.19 -0.89 17.07
CA HIS A 450 24.31 -1.21 16.20
C HIS A 450 23.91 -2.23 15.14
N ASP A 451 24.56 -2.13 13.99
CA ASP A 451 24.37 -3.06 12.88
C ASP A 451 25.20 -4.32 13.09
N ALA A 452 24.64 -5.48 12.77
CA ALA A 452 25.32 -6.76 12.87
C ALA A 452 24.95 -7.68 11.70
N TRP A 453 25.92 -8.47 11.23
CA TRP A 453 25.68 -9.57 10.30
C TRP A 453 25.43 -10.86 11.08
N GLU A 454 24.24 -11.42 10.91
CA GLU A 454 23.86 -12.72 11.45
C GLU A 454 23.98 -13.78 10.37
N HIS A 455 24.74 -14.84 10.62
CA HIS A 455 24.77 -15.99 9.73
C HIS A 455 23.50 -16.83 9.94
N ILE A 456 22.87 -17.23 8.85
CA ILE A 456 21.60 -17.95 8.86
C ILE A 456 21.68 -19.17 7.96
N SER A 457 21.20 -20.31 8.48
CA SER A 457 20.85 -21.47 7.66
C SER A 457 19.39 -21.35 7.21
N ALA A 458 18.99 -22.11 6.19
CA ALA A 458 17.60 -22.12 5.73
C ALA A 458 16.61 -22.54 6.85
N GLU A 459 17.04 -23.41 7.77
CA GLU A 459 16.23 -23.88 8.91
C GLU A 459 16.21 -22.90 10.08
N ALA A 460 17.10 -21.91 10.10
CA ALA A 460 17.23 -20.94 11.18
C ALA A 460 16.16 -19.85 11.17
N ILE A 461 15.43 -19.69 10.05
CA ILE A 461 14.42 -18.66 9.88
C ILE A 461 13.03 -19.27 9.98
N LYS A 462 12.26 -18.83 10.97
CA LYS A 462 10.91 -19.34 11.22
C LYS A 462 9.92 -18.19 11.43
N THR A 463 8.73 -18.29 10.84
CA THR A 463 7.59 -17.46 11.24
C THR A 463 7.10 -17.92 12.62
N PRO A 464 6.36 -17.09 13.38
CA PRO A 464 5.70 -17.51 14.60
C PRO A 464 4.89 -18.80 14.40
N LEU A 465 4.08 -18.88 13.34
CA LEU A 465 3.31 -20.08 13.01
C LEU A 465 4.19 -21.33 12.88
N GLU A 466 5.32 -21.22 12.17
CA GLU A 466 6.27 -22.33 12.01
C GLU A 466 6.97 -22.70 13.34
N VAL A 467 7.27 -21.72 14.21
CA VAL A 467 7.83 -21.99 15.54
C VAL A 467 6.86 -22.82 16.37
N TYR A 468 5.60 -22.40 16.53
CA TYR A 468 4.65 -23.12 17.38
C TYR A 468 4.28 -24.48 16.80
N LYS A 469 4.11 -24.59 15.49
CA LYS A 469 3.91 -25.88 14.83
C LYS A 469 5.07 -26.84 15.05
N HIS A 470 6.31 -26.35 14.98
CA HIS A 470 7.48 -27.17 15.25
C HIS A 470 7.55 -27.63 16.72
N LEU A 471 7.18 -26.78 17.68
CA LEU A 471 7.12 -27.15 19.10
C LEU A 471 6.01 -28.19 19.37
N GLU A 472 4.87 -28.07 18.69
CA GLU A 472 3.80 -29.10 18.69
C GLU A 472 4.32 -30.44 18.16
N ASP A 473 5.05 -30.43 17.03
CA ASP A 473 5.65 -31.62 16.42
C ASP A 473 6.73 -32.26 17.33
N GLU A 474 7.41 -31.46 18.17
CA GLU A 474 8.33 -31.94 19.23
C GLU A 474 7.60 -32.60 20.42
N GLY A 475 6.27 -32.55 20.46
CA GLY A 475 5.44 -33.13 21.52
C GLY A 475 5.27 -32.20 22.74
N LEU A 476 5.62 -30.92 22.63
CA LEU A 476 5.33 -29.95 23.68
C LEU A 476 3.81 -29.68 23.71
N PRO A 477 3.20 -29.54 24.91
CA PRO A 477 1.75 -29.34 25.05
C PRO A 477 1.38 -27.87 24.78
N VAL A 478 1.82 -27.30 23.67
CA VAL A 478 1.50 -25.93 23.27
C VAL A 478 0.62 -25.96 22.04
N SER A 479 -0.35 -25.06 21.94
CA SER A 479 -1.03 -24.80 20.68
C SER A 479 -1.14 -23.31 20.44
N MET A 480 -0.76 -22.85 19.25
CA MET A 480 -1.10 -21.51 18.79
C MET A 480 -2.51 -21.56 18.19
N LEU A 481 -3.35 -20.56 18.46
CA LEU A 481 -4.70 -20.50 17.87
C LEU A 481 -4.61 -20.43 16.34
N VAL A 482 -4.69 -21.59 15.69
CA VAL A 482 -5.02 -21.72 14.27
C VAL A 482 -6.53 -21.87 14.23
N SER A 483 -7.24 -20.83 13.81
CA SER A 483 -8.69 -20.96 13.63
C SER A 483 -8.95 -21.92 12.47
N ASN A 484 -9.28 -23.17 12.79
CA ASN A 484 -10.10 -23.98 11.90
C ASN A 484 -11.50 -23.36 11.95
N ASN A 485 -11.81 -22.53 10.94
CA ASN A 485 -13.15 -22.28 10.44
C ASN A 485 -13.05 -21.65 9.06
#